data_AF-A0A5C8RVY6-F1
#
_entry.id   AF-A0A5C8RVY6-F1
#
_cell.length_a   1.000
_cell.length_b   1.000
_cell.length_c   1.000
_cell.angle_alpha   90.00
_cell.angle_beta   90.00
_cell.angle_gamma   90.00
#
_symmetry.space_group_name_H-M   'P 1'
#
loop_
_entity.id
_entity.type
_entity.pdbx_description
1 polymer ?
#
loop_
_entity_poly.entity_id
_entity_poly.type
_entity_poly.pdbx_seq_one_letter_code
_entity_poly.pdbx_strand_id
1 'polypeptide(L)'
;AAAIRRLGAEGGVPPREIVLSGYPVADPGLASPIRLSFHRMEAHVADKCGLWPQDLGESSPVANFRNQPSWNLGCSTQATIAAQVADPVDLVRGRPEGRIDTIRRVKDIGQLREGKDPSTAWRQDGKTSVKSSVAE
;
A
#
# COMPACT_ATOMS: atom_id res chain seq x y z
N ALA A 1 -6.56 2.10 33.28
CA ALA A 1 -7.73 2.41 32.41
C ALA A 1 -7.70 3.83 31.83
N ALA A 2 -7.65 4.89 32.66
CA ALA A 2 -7.67 6.29 32.18
C ALA A 2 -6.49 6.62 31.25
N ALA A 3 -5.28 6.20 31.60
CA ALA A 3 -4.08 6.40 30.77
C ALA A 3 -4.22 5.74 29.38
N ILE A 4 -4.80 4.53 29.30
CA ILE A 4 -5.02 3.81 28.03
C ILE A 4 -5.99 4.59 27.13
N ARG A 5 -7.10 5.10 27.69
CA ARG A 5 -8.05 5.93 26.93
C ARG A 5 -7.42 7.20 26.41
N ARG A 6 -6.63 7.89 27.24
CA ARG A 6 -5.93 9.12 26.85
C ARG A 6 -4.96 8.86 25.70
N LEU A 7 -4.10 7.85 25.85
CA LEU A 7 -3.12 7.47 24.82
C LEU A 7 -3.80 7.03 23.52
N GLY A 8 -4.89 6.27 23.60
CA GLY A 8 -5.67 5.88 22.42
C GLY A 8 -6.27 7.08 21.68
N ALA A 9 -6.83 8.05 22.42
CA ALA A 9 -7.37 9.27 21.85
C ALA A 9 -6.28 10.16 21.22
N GLU A 10 -5.12 10.30 21.86
CA GLU A 10 -3.94 10.98 21.30
C GLU A 10 -3.46 10.30 20.00
N GLY A 11 -3.60 8.97 19.90
CA GLY A 11 -3.35 8.18 18.70
C GLY A 11 -4.47 8.22 17.65
N GLY A 12 -5.51 9.02 17.85
CA GLY A 12 -6.63 9.18 16.90
C GLY A 12 -7.72 8.10 16.98
N VAL A 13 -7.66 7.20 17.97
CA VAL A 13 -8.70 6.17 18.17
C VAL A 13 -9.91 6.82 18.87
N PRO A 14 -11.10 6.82 18.25
CA PRO A 14 -12.30 7.37 18.87
C PRO A 14 -12.63 6.66 20.20
N PRO A 15 -13.12 7.36 21.24
CA PRO A 15 -13.43 6.73 22.53
C PRO A 15 -14.40 5.55 22.45
N ARG A 16 -15.31 5.56 21.46
CA ARG A 16 -16.28 4.48 21.19
C ARG A 16 -15.64 3.20 20.64
N GLU A 17 -14.43 3.26 20.11
CA GLU A 17 -13.68 2.12 19.58
C GLU A 17 -12.75 1.49 20.63
N ILE A 18 -12.66 2.11 21.83
CA ILE A 18 -11.84 1.61 22.93
C ILE A 18 -12.72 0.90 23.96
N VAL A 19 -12.68 -0.43 23.94
CA VAL A 19 -13.36 -1.26 24.96
C VAL A 19 -12.33 -1.70 26.01
N LEU A 20 -12.66 -1.47 27.29
CA LEU A 20 -11.83 -1.87 28.43
C LEU A 20 -12.60 -2.86 29.27
N SER A 21 -12.06 -4.07 29.43
CA SER A 21 -12.55 -5.07 30.37
C SER A 21 -11.46 -5.38 31.39
N GLY A 22 -11.86 -5.48 32.66
CA GLY A 22 -11.01 -6.10 33.68
C GLY A 22 -10.92 -7.61 33.46
N TYR A 23 -9.88 -8.23 34.01
CA TYR A 23 -9.77 -9.67 34.11
C TYR A 23 -9.29 -10.02 35.53
N PRO A 24 -9.66 -11.19 36.07
CA PRO A 24 -9.20 -11.61 37.40
C PRO A 24 -7.70 -11.89 37.37
N VAL A 25 -6.97 -11.31 38.31
CA VAL A 25 -5.54 -11.58 38.50
C VAL A 25 -5.41 -12.68 39.55
N ALA A 26 -4.73 -13.78 39.22
CA ALA A 26 -4.59 -14.93 40.12
C ALA A 26 -3.66 -14.66 41.31
N ASP A 27 -2.62 -13.84 41.10
CA ASP A 27 -1.68 -13.43 42.14
C ASP A 27 -1.51 -11.90 42.12
N PRO A 28 -2.01 -11.18 43.15
CA PRO A 28 -1.87 -9.73 43.27
C PRO A 28 -0.42 -9.25 43.40
N GLY A 29 0.53 -10.12 43.76
CA GLY A 29 1.95 -9.79 43.87
C GLY A 29 2.68 -9.75 42.52
N LEU A 30 2.05 -10.23 41.45
CA LEU A 30 2.59 -10.22 40.10
C LEU A 30 2.16 -8.97 39.34
N ALA A 31 3.06 -8.44 38.51
CA ALA A 31 2.73 -7.35 37.59
C ALA A 31 1.57 -7.79 36.67
N SER A 32 0.45 -7.05 36.69
CA SER A 32 -0.71 -7.38 35.87
C SER A 32 -0.42 -7.07 34.39
N PRO A 33 -0.41 -8.07 33.48
CA PRO A 33 -0.20 -7.81 32.05
C PRO A 33 -1.33 -6.98 31.43
N ILE A 34 -1.01 -6.12 30.48
CA ILE A 34 -2.00 -5.46 29.61
C ILE A 34 -2.13 -6.31 28.34
N ARG A 35 -3.32 -6.85 28.08
CA ARG A 35 -3.63 -7.55 26.82
C ARG A 35 -4.32 -6.58 25.86
N LEU A 36 -3.71 -6.37 24.69
CA LEU A 36 -4.28 -5.57 23.61
C LEU A 36 -4.82 -6.50 22.53
N SER A 37 -6.07 -6.28 22.11
CA SER A 37 -6.68 -6.95 20.96
C SER A 37 -7.31 -5.90 20.06
N PHE A 38 -7.02 -5.98 18.77
CA PHE A 38 -7.55 -5.06 17.77
C PHE A 38 -7.92 -5.84 16.52
N HIS A 39 -8.90 -5.34 15.77
CA HIS A 39 -9.19 -5.87 14.44
C HIS A 39 -8.19 -5.28 13.45
N ARG A 40 -7.56 -6.15 12.66
CA ARG A 40 -6.67 -5.77 11.57
C ARG A 40 -7.22 -6.34 10.28
N MET A 41 -7.22 -5.52 9.23
CA MET A 41 -7.41 -5.99 7.86
C MET A 41 -6.03 -6.27 7.26
N GLU A 42 -5.93 -7.31 6.45
CA GLU A 42 -4.68 -7.71 5.80
C GLU A 42 -4.96 -8.24 4.38
N ALA A 43 -4.16 -7.77 3.42
CA ALA A 43 -4.18 -8.31 2.08
C ALA A 43 -3.44 -9.66 2.08
N HIS A 44 -4.06 -10.70 1.50
CA HIS A 44 -3.46 -12.02 1.36
C HIS A 44 -3.98 -12.71 0.10
N VAL A 45 -3.20 -13.67 -0.38
CA VAL A 45 -3.64 -14.60 -1.44
C VAL A 45 -4.59 -15.64 -0.85
N ALA A 46 -5.56 -16.11 -1.65
CA ALA A 46 -6.55 -17.09 -1.21
C ALA A 46 -5.94 -18.41 -0.74
N ASP A 47 -4.91 -18.88 -1.47
CA ASP A 47 -4.18 -20.12 -1.18
C ASP A 47 -2.69 -19.83 -1.03
N LYS A 48 -2.00 -20.65 -0.22
CA LYS A 48 -0.54 -20.53 -0.06
C LYS A 48 0.17 -20.82 -1.39
N CYS A 49 0.97 -19.87 -1.86
CA CYS A 49 1.94 -20.11 -2.92
C CYS A 49 3.06 -21.05 -2.43
N GLY A 50 3.80 -21.68 -3.34
CA GLY A 50 4.99 -22.46 -2.97
C GLY A 50 5.29 -23.70 -3.82
N LEU A 51 4.43 -24.05 -4.77
CA LEU A 51 4.70 -25.14 -5.70
C LEU A 51 5.58 -24.68 -6.85
N TRP A 52 6.83 -25.11 -6.89
CA TRP A 52 7.76 -24.79 -7.99
C TRP A 52 8.18 -26.09 -8.66
N PRO A 53 7.40 -26.60 -9.65
CA PRO A 53 7.70 -27.87 -10.32
C PRO A 53 8.99 -27.83 -11.17
N GLN A 54 9.54 -26.63 -11.35
CA GLN A 54 10.69 -26.31 -12.18
C GLN A 54 11.53 -25.33 -11.36
N ASP A 55 12.85 -25.45 -11.39
CA ASP A 55 13.74 -24.41 -10.86
C ASP A 55 13.55 -23.12 -11.68
N LEU A 56 13.64 -21.96 -11.02
CA LEU A 56 13.57 -20.65 -11.67
C LEU A 56 14.91 -20.21 -12.27
N GLY A 57 16.01 -20.84 -11.84
CA GLY A 57 17.32 -20.74 -12.45
C GLY A 57 17.47 -21.71 -13.63
N GLU A 58 18.72 -22.00 -14.00
CA GLU A 58 19.03 -22.86 -15.13
C GLU A 58 18.80 -24.35 -14.76
N SER A 59 17.67 -24.92 -15.17
CA SER A 59 17.37 -26.36 -14.97
C SER A 59 17.49 -27.21 -16.25
N SER A 60 16.79 -26.83 -17.32
CA SER A 60 16.81 -27.53 -18.61
C SER A 60 16.66 -26.52 -19.75
N PRO A 61 17.43 -26.65 -20.86
CA PRO A 61 17.30 -25.76 -22.01
C PRO A 61 15.86 -25.62 -22.50
N VAL A 62 15.07 -26.71 -22.53
CA VAL A 62 13.67 -26.65 -22.97
C VAL A 62 12.80 -25.85 -22.00
N ALA A 63 13.07 -25.95 -20.69
CA ALA A 63 12.32 -25.26 -19.64
C ALA A 63 12.75 -23.79 -19.45
N ASN A 64 14.02 -23.47 -19.76
CA ASN A 64 14.60 -22.14 -19.57
C ASN A 64 14.43 -21.27 -20.82
N PHE A 65 14.55 -21.85 -22.03
CA PHE A 65 14.42 -21.12 -23.30
C PHE A 65 12.98 -21.02 -23.82
N ARG A 66 11.98 -21.51 -23.07
CA ARG A 66 10.57 -21.26 -23.37
C ARG A 66 10.17 -19.86 -22.91
N ASN A 67 9.57 -19.07 -23.80
CA ASN A 67 9.00 -17.76 -23.46
C ASN A 67 7.61 -17.93 -22.81
N GLN A 68 7.57 -18.56 -21.63
CA GLN A 68 6.35 -18.85 -20.89
C GLN A 68 6.50 -18.41 -19.43
N PRO A 69 5.40 -17.97 -18.77
CA PRO A 69 5.44 -17.62 -17.37
C PRO A 69 5.79 -18.84 -16.51
N SER A 70 6.50 -18.60 -15.41
CA SER A 70 6.73 -19.65 -14.41
C SER A 70 5.42 -20.07 -13.76
N TRP A 71 5.35 -21.34 -13.30
CA TRP A 71 4.13 -21.95 -12.75
C TRP A 71 3.45 -21.08 -11.67
N ASN A 72 4.24 -20.54 -10.75
CA ASN A 72 3.75 -19.76 -9.62
C ASN A 72 3.66 -18.26 -9.89
N LEU A 73 4.00 -17.76 -11.08
CA LEU A 73 4.18 -16.33 -11.34
C LEU A 73 3.02 -15.50 -10.78
N GLY A 74 1.78 -15.85 -11.13
CA GLY A 74 0.58 -15.14 -10.66
C GLY A 74 0.45 -15.10 -9.15
N CYS A 75 0.53 -16.26 -8.48
CA CYS A 75 0.43 -16.34 -7.03
C CYS A 75 1.57 -15.59 -6.33
N SER A 76 2.82 -15.82 -6.77
CA SER A 76 3.99 -15.15 -6.19
C SER A 76 3.92 -13.64 -6.35
N THR A 77 3.52 -13.15 -7.53
CA THR A 77 3.38 -11.71 -7.77
C THR A 77 2.27 -11.11 -6.90
N GLN A 78 1.12 -11.77 -6.78
CA GLN A 78 0.04 -11.30 -5.91
C GLN A 78 0.44 -11.32 -4.44
N ALA A 79 1.16 -12.35 -3.98
CA ALA A 79 1.68 -12.41 -2.62
C ALA A 79 2.68 -11.29 -2.33
N THR A 80 3.56 -10.98 -3.29
CA THR A 80 4.49 -9.85 -3.20
C THR A 80 3.76 -8.50 -3.18
N ILE A 81 2.69 -8.33 -3.96
CA ILE A 81 1.85 -7.12 -3.91
C ILE A 81 1.15 -7.02 -2.55
N ALA A 82 0.51 -8.10 -2.10
CA ALA A 82 -0.19 -8.15 -0.82
C ALA A 82 0.72 -7.76 0.37
N ALA A 83 1.98 -8.21 0.36
CA ALA A 83 2.96 -7.85 1.38
C ALA A 83 3.37 -6.35 1.35
N GLN A 84 3.22 -5.67 0.21
CA GLN A 84 3.54 -4.25 0.04
C GLN A 84 2.34 -3.33 0.27
N VAL A 85 1.12 -3.89 0.40
CA VAL A 85 -0.10 -3.10 0.57
C VAL A 85 -0.13 -2.49 1.96
N ALA A 86 -0.07 -1.16 2.01
CA ALA A 86 -0.14 -0.40 3.26
C ALA A 86 -1.58 -0.30 3.81
N ASP A 87 -2.56 -0.06 2.94
CA ASP A 87 -3.99 -0.02 3.29
C ASP A 87 -4.76 -1.07 2.46
N PRO A 88 -5.16 -2.21 3.07
CA PRO A 88 -5.93 -3.25 2.38
C PRO A 88 -7.31 -2.79 1.91
N VAL A 89 -7.85 -1.70 2.46
CA VAL A 89 -9.15 -1.16 2.06
C VAL A 89 -9.13 -0.68 0.60
N ASP A 90 -7.97 -0.22 0.12
CA ASP A 90 -7.77 0.22 -1.27
C ASP A 90 -7.96 -0.92 -2.29
N LEU A 91 -7.84 -2.19 -1.86
CA LEU A 91 -8.10 -3.36 -2.72
C LEU A 91 -9.59 -3.71 -2.80
N VAL A 92 -10.36 -3.35 -1.77
CA VAL A 92 -11.80 -3.66 -1.69
C VAL A 92 -12.64 -2.58 -2.35
N ARG A 93 -12.21 -1.32 -2.25
CA ARG A 93 -12.89 -0.18 -2.85
C ARG A 93 -11.90 0.78 -3.50
N GLY A 94 -12.31 1.38 -4.61
CA GLY A 94 -11.59 2.52 -5.15
C GLY A 94 -11.60 3.70 -4.18
N ARG A 95 -10.58 4.56 -4.28
CA ARG A 95 -10.57 5.85 -3.59
C ARG A 95 -11.83 6.63 -3.97
N PRO A 96 -12.60 7.17 -3.00
CA PRO A 96 -13.75 7.99 -3.32
C PRO A 96 -13.29 9.27 -4.05
N GLU A 97 -14.11 9.77 -4.96
CA GLU A 97 -13.82 11.04 -5.62
C GLU A 97 -13.67 12.15 -4.56
N GLY A 98 -12.55 12.85 -4.62
CA GLY A 98 -12.35 14.06 -3.82
C GLY A 98 -13.17 15.22 -4.36
N ARG A 99 -13.12 16.35 -3.65
CA ARG A 99 -13.70 17.59 -4.16
C ARG A 99 -13.05 17.95 -5.50
N ILE A 100 -13.87 18.35 -6.48
CA ILE A 100 -13.39 18.83 -7.78
C ILE A 100 -12.56 20.10 -7.55
N ASP A 101 -11.35 20.14 -8.12
CA ASP A 101 -10.59 21.38 -8.29
C ASP A 101 -11.20 22.16 -9.47
N THR A 102 -12.16 23.03 -9.14
CA THR A 102 -12.89 23.82 -10.14
C THR A 102 -11.97 24.79 -10.87
N ILE A 103 -10.96 25.33 -10.19
CA ILE A 103 -10.03 26.31 -10.78
C ILE A 103 -9.20 25.63 -11.86
N ARG A 104 -8.56 24.51 -11.55
CA ARG A 104 -7.77 23.75 -12.51
C ARG A 104 -8.63 23.25 -13.67
N ARG A 105 -9.79 22.67 -13.37
CA ARG A 105 -10.65 22.08 -14.39
C ARG A 105 -11.20 23.12 -15.39
N VAL A 106 -11.65 24.28 -14.91
CA VAL A 106 -12.14 25.34 -15.79
C VAL A 106 -11.01 25.90 -16.65
N LYS A 107 -9.83 26.11 -16.06
CA LYS A 107 -8.63 26.56 -16.78
C LYS A 107 -8.24 25.56 -17.88
N ASP A 108 -8.08 24.29 -17.54
CA ASP A 108 -7.62 23.25 -18.48
C ASP A 108 -8.62 23.09 -19.65
N ILE A 109 -9.92 23.10 -19.37
CA ILE A 109 -10.97 23.05 -20.41
C ILE A 109 -10.95 24.30 -21.30
N GLY A 110 -10.74 25.48 -20.71
CA GLY A 110 -10.61 26.73 -21.46
C GLY A 110 -9.43 26.70 -22.43
N GLN A 111 -8.26 26.27 -21.94
CA GLN A 111 -7.05 26.12 -22.76
C GLN A 111 -7.28 25.15 -23.93
N LEU A 112 -7.90 23.99 -23.67
CA LEU A 112 -8.21 23.03 -24.73
C LEU A 112 -9.15 23.60 -25.80
N ARG A 113 -10.17 24.38 -25.42
CA ARG A 113 -11.09 25.02 -26.37
C ARG A 113 -10.43 26.07 -27.24
N GLU A 114 -9.40 26.73 -26.72
CA GLU A 114 -8.59 27.73 -27.43
C GLU A 114 -7.41 27.12 -28.19
N GLY A 115 -7.24 25.79 -28.18
CA GLY A 115 -6.11 25.11 -28.82
C GLY A 115 -4.77 25.28 -28.10
N LYS A 116 -4.79 25.64 -26.81
CA LYS A 116 -3.61 25.80 -25.95
C LYS A 116 -3.35 24.54 -25.12
N ASP A 117 -2.09 24.23 -24.87
CA ASP A 117 -1.70 23.10 -24.02
C ASP A 117 -2.01 23.39 -22.52
N PRO A 118 -2.85 22.56 -21.85
CA PRO A 118 -3.15 22.70 -20.42
C PRO A 118 -2.07 22.08 -19.51
N SER A 119 -1.02 21.47 -20.08
CA SER A 119 0.03 20.84 -19.31
C SER A 119 0.82 21.84 -18.44
N THR A 120 1.44 21.31 -17.39
CA THR A 120 2.31 22.13 -16.54
C THR A 120 3.61 22.43 -17.28
N ALA A 121 3.91 23.70 -17.48
CA ALA A 121 5.21 24.14 -17.98
C ALA A 121 6.28 23.93 -16.90
N TRP A 122 7.00 22.81 -16.98
CA TRP A 122 8.12 22.51 -16.11
C TRP A 122 9.27 23.48 -16.40
N ARG A 123 9.70 24.27 -15.40
CA ARG A 123 10.94 25.03 -15.52
C ARG A 123 12.10 24.05 -15.52
N GLN A 124 12.74 23.88 -16.66
CA GLN A 124 14.02 23.19 -16.73
C GLN A 124 15.11 24.17 -16.30
N ASP A 125 15.76 23.88 -15.17
CA ASP A 125 16.93 24.61 -14.67
C ASP A 125 18.23 24.17 -15.38
N GLY A 126 18.11 23.37 -16.44
CA GLY A 126 19.22 22.82 -17.22
C GLY A 126 19.97 21.67 -16.52
N LYS A 127 19.79 21.47 -15.21
CA LYS A 127 20.53 20.47 -14.42
C LYS A 127 20.07 19.03 -14.66
N THR A 128 18.87 18.86 -15.19
CA THR A 128 18.25 17.55 -15.49
C THR A 128 18.22 17.23 -16.98
N SER A 129 18.89 18.03 -17.82
CA SER A 129 19.01 17.75 -19.25
C SER A 129 19.95 16.57 -19.49
N VAL A 130 19.40 15.42 -19.87
CA VAL A 130 20.18 14.21 -20.22
C VAL A 130 21.18 14.48 -21.36
N LYS A 131 20.99 15.57 -22.14
CA LYS A 131 21.95 15.96 -23.18
C LYS A 131 23.32 16.37 -22.62
N SER A 132 23.41 16.86 -21.39
CA SER A 132 24.70 17.25 -20.79
C SER A 132 25.46 16.08 -20.13
N SER A 133 24.79 14.95 -19.88
CA SER A 133 25.41 13.77 -19.25
C SER A 133 25.99 12.76 -20.25
N VAL A 134 25.83 12.97 -21.56
CA VAL A 134 26.34 12.07 -22.62
C VAL A 134 27.58 12.66 -23.32
N ALA A 135 28.05 13.83 -22.88
CA ALA A 135 29.21 14.53 -23.45
C ALA A 135 30.53 14.29 -22.68
N GLU A 136 30.55 13.32 -21.76
CA GLU A 136 31.74 12.90 -21.01
C GLU A 136 32.10 11.45 -21.33
#